data_AF-X1D329-F1
#
_entry.id   AF-X1D329-F1
#
_cell.length_a   1.000
_cell.length_b   1.000
_cell.length_c   1.000
_cell.angle_alpha   90.00
_cell.angle_beta   90.00
_cell.angle_gamma   90.00
#
_symmetry.space_group_name_H-M   'P 1'
#
loop_
_entity.id
_entity.type
_entity.pdbx_description
1 polymer ?
#
loop_
_entity_poly.entity_id
_entity_poly.type
_entity_poly.pdbx_seq_one_letter_code
_entity_poly.pdbx_strand_id
1 'polypeptide(L)'
;MLDKLKNKKLINWEPRKSIRLTDKGKKYAIQLEETHALLRTFFKEILKINDDELVEKISCDIEHHITQEVKESFRSFILKYHG
;
A
#
# COMPACT_ATOMS: atom_id res chain seq x y z
N MET A 1 14.75 13.43 3.35
CA MET A 1 13.66 12.52 2.93
C MET A 1 12.77 13.16 1.88
N LEU A 2 12.23 14.37 2.12
CA LEU A 2 11.38 15.10 1.17
C LEU A 2 12.08 15.45 -0.15
N ASP A 3 13.35 15.88 -0.12
CA ASP A 3 14.12 16.11 -1.36
C ASP A 3 14.23 14.88 -2.26
N LYS A 4 14.37 13.68 -1.68
CA LYS A 4 14.41 12.43 -2.46
C LYS A 4 13.06 12.16 -3.14
N LEU A 5 11.94 12.42 -2.46
CA LEU A 5 10.59 12.27 -3.02
C LEU A 5 10.30 13.31 -4.11
N LYS A 6 10.75 14.56 -3.89
CA LYS A 6 10.68 15.63 -4.88
C LYS A 6 11.49 15.28 -6.13
N ASN A 7 12.73 14.82 -5.97
CA ASN A 7 13.61 14.40 -7.07
C ASN A 7 13.02 13.22 -7.85
N LYS A 8 12.29 12.31 -7.17
CA LYS A 8 11.54 11.21 -7.82
C LYS A 8 10.23 11.66 -8.51
N LYS A 9 9.92 12.96 -8.47
CA LYS A 9 8.67 13.59 -8.97
C LYS A 9 7.41 13.02 -8.32
N LEU A 10 7.49 12.60 -7.05
CA LEU A 10 6.35 12.06 -6.30
C LEU A 10 5.60 13.14 -5.52
N ILE A 11 6.31 14.21 -5.11
CA ILE A 11 5.72 15.33 -4.38
C ILE A 11 6.12 16.67 -5.01
N ASN A 12 5.20 17.62 -4.94
CA ASN A 12 5.44 19.04 -5.12
C ASN A 12 5.68 19.64 -3.73
N TRP A 13 6.92 20.04 -3.46
CA TRP A 13 7.32 20.61 -2.17
C TRP A 13 8.43 21.65 -2.34
N GLU A 14 8.36 22.69 -1.51
CA GLU A 14 9.39 23.71 -1.34
C GLU A 14 9.57 23.99 0.16
N PRO A 15 10.78 24.39 0.61
CA PRO A 15 11.01 24.75 2.00
C PRO A 15 9.96 25.75 2.51
N ARG A 16 9.36 25.45 3.67
CA ARG A 16 8.30 26.25 4.32
C ARG A 16 6.96 26.34 3.56
N LYS A 17 6.76 25.53 2.52
CA LYS A 17 5.46 25.37 1.84
C LYS A 17 4.83 24.01 2.13
N SER A 18 3.53 23.91 1.84
CA SER A 18 2.78 22.66 1.96
C SER A 18 3.28 21.60 0.97
N ILE A 19 3.17 20.33 1.39
CA ILE A 19 3.50 19.17 0.56
C ILE A 19 2.23 18.76 -0.20
N ARG A 20 2.33 18.59 -1.51
CA ARG A 20 1.25 18.02 -2.33
C ARG A 20 1.77 16.84 -3.14
N LEU A 21 0.97 15.79 -3.28
CA LEU A 21 1.30 14.69 -4.20
C LEU A 21 1.23 15.19 -5.64
N THR A 22 2.15 14.71 -6.48
CA THR A 22 1.97 14.78 -7.94
C THR A 22 1.00 13.68 -8.39
N ASP A 23 0.56 13.69 -9.65
CA ASP A 23 -0.23 12.58 -10.19
C ASP A 23 0.49 11.24 -10.09
N LYS A 24 1.82 11.25 -10.29
CA LYS A 24 2.66 10.07 -10.10
C LYS A 24 2.68 9.63 -8.63
N GLY A 25 2.86 10.57 -7.70
CA GLY A 25 2.81 10.28 -6.27
C GLY A 25 1.46 9.73 -5.82
N LYS A 26 0.36 10.28 -6.37
CA LYS A 26 -0.99 9.82 -6.10
C LYS A 26 -1.22 8.39 -6.58
N LYS A 27 -0.75 8.03 -7.78
CA LYS A 27 -0.81 6.65 -8.27
C LYS A 27 -0.05 5.68 -7.36
N TYR A 28 1.13 6.05 -6.90
CA TYR A 28 1.91 5.24 -5.95
C TYR A 28 1.19 5.09 -4.60
N ALA A 29 0.62 6.18 -4.08
CA ALA A 29 -0.13 6.14 -2.82
C ALA A 29 -1.35 5.23 -2.90
N ILE A 30 -2.12 5.33 -3.99
CA ILE A 30 -3.28 4.44 -4.24
C ILE A 30 -2.83 2.98 -4.32
N GLN A 31 -1.71 2.68 -5.00
CA GLN A 31 -1.20 1.31 -5.09
C GLN A 31 -0.80 0.73 -3.72
N LEU A 32 -0.21 1.53 -2.84
CA LEU A 32 0.11 1.12 -1.48
C LEU A 32 -1.17 0.82 -0.69
N GLU A 33 -2.11 1.76 -0.69
CA GLU A 33 -3.40 1.61 0.00
C GLU A 33 -4.18 0.37 -0.47
N GLU A 34 -4.23 0.12 -1.78
CA GLU A 34 -4.81 -1.10 -2.35
C GLU A 34 -4.12 -2.36 -1.84
N THR A 35 -2.79 -2.34 -1.76
CA THR A 35 -1.99 -3.48 -1.31
C THR A 35 -2.22 -3.75 0.18
N HIS A 36 -2.22 -2.70 1.01
CA HIS A 36 -2.53 -2.79 2.43
C HIS A 36 -3.90 -3.40 2.67
N ALA A 37 -4.92 -2.92 1.95
CA ALA A 37 -6.27 -3.45 2.04
C ALA A 37 -6.34 -4.94 1.67
N LEU A 38 -5.66 -5.35 0.59
CA LEU A 38 -5.60 -6.76 0.17
C LEU A 38 -4.92 -7.63 1.24
N LEU A 39 -3.80 -7.19 1.81
CA LEU A 39 -3.09 -7.90 2.87
C LEU A 39 -3.97 -8.03 4.12
N ARG A 40 -4.63 -6.95 4.53
CA ARG A 40 -5.56 -6.96 5.66
C ARG A 40 -6.69 -7.95 5.46
N THR A 41 -7.33 -7.94 4.28
CA THR A 41 -8.35 -8.92 3.91
C THR A 41 -7.82 -10.34 3.95
N PHE A 42 -6.63 -10.58 3.39
CA PHE A 42 -6.00 -11.90 3.43
C PHE A 42 -5.78 -12.40 4.88
N PHE A 43 -5.19 -11.59 5.75
CA PHE A 43 -4.89 -11.99 7.12
C PHE A 43 -6.16 -12.18 7.97
N LYS A 44 -7.15 -11.28 7.86
CA LYS A 44 -8.41 -11.38 8.62
C LYS A 44 -9.36 -12.43 8.06
N GLU A 45 -9.62 -12.41 6.76
CA GLU A 45 -10.72 -13.17 6.17
C GLU A 45 -10.28 -14.57 5.75
N ILE A 46 -9.04 -14.75 5.32
CA ILE A 46 -8.52 -16.05 4.85
C ILE A 46 -7.76 -16.75 5.98
N LEU A 47 -6.79 -16.08 6.62
CA LEU A 47 -6.04 -16.69 7.73
C LEU A 47 -6.77 -16.65 9.07
N LYS A 48 -7.91 -15.95 9.16
CA LYS A 48 -8.73 -15.83 10.39
C LYS A 48 -7.95 -15.30 11.60
N ILE A 49 -6.98 -14.41 11.36
CA ILE A 49 -6.25 -13.73 12.43
C ILE A 49 -7.16 -12.64 13.01
N ASN A 50 -7.54 -12.80 14.27
CA ASN A 50 -8.48 -11.90 14.94
C ASN A 50 -7.81 -10.66 15.57
N ASP A 51 -6.50 -10.71 15.79
CA ASP A 51 -5.72 -9.60 16.33
C ASP A 51 -5.57 -8.48 15.29
N ASP A 52 -6.36 -7.43 15.43
CA ASP A 52 -6.36 -6.28 14.53
C ASP A 52 -5.04 -5.51 14.54
N GLU A 53 -4.35 -5.42 15.68
CA GLU A 53 -3.08 -4.69 15.79
C GLU A 53 -1.97 -5.44 15.03
N LEU A 54 -1.93 -6.76 15.20
CA LEU A 54 -1.00 -7.61 14.46
C LEU A 54 -1.26 -7.55 12.95
N VAL A 55 -2.52 -7.62 12.53
CA VAL A 55 -2.91 -7.56 11.12
C VAL A 55 -2.53 -6.23 10.50
N GLU A 56 -2.80 -5.12 11.19
CA GLU A 56 -2.46 -3.78 10.69
C GLU A 56 -0.94 -3.59 10.57
N LYS A 57 -0.21 -4.01 11.61
CA LYS A 57 1.26 -3.93 11.64
C LYS A 57 1.89 -4.71 10.50
N ILE A 58 1.53 -5.99 10.35
CA ILE A 58 2.09 -6.85 9.30
C ILE A 58 1.70 -6.34 7.91
N SER A 59 0.48 -5.84 7.72
CA SER A 59 0.04 -5.29 6.43
C SER A 59 0.87 -4.06 6.04
N CYS A 60 1.13 -3.15 6.98
CA CYS A 60 1.96 -1.96 6.75
C CYS A 60 3.45 -2.30 6.52
N ASP A 61 3.96 -3.31 7.21
CA ASP A 61 5.34 -3.78 7.03
C ASP A 61 5.55 -4.45 5.65
N ILE A 62 4.51 -5.10 5.11
CA ILE A 62 4.61 -5.85 3.85
C ILE A 62 4.24 -4.99 2.64
N GLU A 63 3.27 -4.08 2.74
CA GLU A 63 2.71 -3.35 1.59
C GLU A 63 3.78 -2.67 0.71
N HIS A 64 4.84 -2.16 1.32
CA HIS A 64 5.88 -1.39 0.65
C HIS A 64 6.95 -2.25 -0.03
N HIS A 65 6.92 -3.57 0.19
CA HIS A 65 7.81 -4.56 -0.42
C HIS A 65 7.14 -5.33 -1.57
N ILE A 66 5.81 -5.21 -1.72
CA ILE A 66 5.05 -5.94 -2.73
C ILE A 66 5.19 -5.27 -4.09
N THR A 67 5.56 -6.06 -5.10
CA THR A 67 5.56 -5.60 -6.49
C THR A 67 4.15 -5.63 -7.08
N GLN A 68 3.93 -4.89 -8.17
CA GLN A 68 2.64 -4.87 -8.85
C GLN A 68 2.22 -6.28 -9.33
N GLU A 69 3.15 -7.12 -9.77
CA GLU A 69 2.88 -8.52 -10.16
C GLU A 69 2.35 -9.34 -8.99
N VAL A 70 3.00 -9.25 -7.83
CA VAL A 70 2.58 -9.97 -6.62
C VAL A 70 1.22 -9.45 -6.13
N LYS A 71 0.97 -8.13 -6.21
CA LYS A 71 -0.33 -7.54 -5.87
C LYS A 71 -1.47 -8.13 -6.71
N GLU A 72 -1.30 -8.21 -8.03
CA GLU A 72 -2.32 -8.77 -8.92
C GLU A 72 -2.56 -10.26 -8.67
N SER A 73 -1.50 -11.01 -8.34
CA SER A 73 -1.61 -12.41 -7.93
C SER A 73 -2.39 -12.56 -6.61
N PHE A 74 -2.09 -11.72 -5.61
CA PHE A 74 -2.83 -11.66 -4.34
C PHE A 74 -4.31 -11.34 -4.55
N ARG A 75 -4.61 -10.33 -5.37
CA ARG A 75 -5.97 -9.95 -5.72
C ARG A 75 -6.73 -11.11 -6.36
N SER A 76 -6.10 -11.78 -7.32
CA SER A 76 -6.67 -12.94 -8.00
C SER A 76 -6.92 -14.11 -7.05
N PHE A 77 -6.01 -14.32 -6.09
CA PHE A 77 -6.14 -15.35 -5.06
C PHE A 77 -7.34 -15.08 -4.15
N ILE A 78 -7.46 -13.86 -3.60
CA ILE A 78 -8.56 -13.49 -2.70
C ILE A 78 -9.90 -13.64 -3.43
N LEU A 79 -10.01 -13.18 -4.68
CA LEU A 79 -11.24 -13.33 -5.47
C LEU A 79 -11.66 -14.79 -5.68
N LYS A 80 -10.71 -15.72 -5.81
CA LYS A 80 -11.00 -17.16 -5.95
C LYS A 80 -11.45 -17.81 -4.63
N TYR A 81 -10.95 -17.33 -3.50
CA TYR A 81 -11.30 -17.89 -2.18
C TYR A 81 -12.64 -17.35 -1.63
N HIS A 82 -13.12 -16.23 -2.16
CA HIS A 82 -14.44 -15.67 -1.88
C HIS A 82 -15.51 -16.06 -2.91
N GLY A 83 -15.20 -16.97 -3.85
CA GLY A 83 -16.10 -17.47 -4.89
C GLY A 83 -16.68 -18.85 -4.58
#